data_AF-A0A7U7GCP5-F1
#
_entry.id   AF-A0A7U7GCP5-F1
#
_cell.length_a   1.000
_cell.length_b   1.000
_cell.length_c   1.000
_cell.angle_alpha   90.00
_cell.angle_beta   90.00
_cell.angle_gamma   90.00
#
_symmetry.space_group_name_H-M   'P 1'
#
loop_
_entity.id
_entity.type
_entity.pdbx_description
1 polymer ?
#
loop_
_entity_poly.entity_id
_entity_poly.type
_entity_poly.pdbx_seq_one_letter_code
_entity_poly.pdbx_strand_id
1 'polypeptide(L)'
;MGEEWFNYLKNEGINFIIRIKKNAKTTNSQGQEVPVQNFFLHLKLAEQLILEDSRLITGVKVYLTALRLNDGELLILASSQKNGHQPVEYYKERWQIETLFSCLKSRGFNLEDTHVTDPKRIKRLLIIPVITFCWAHRIGEWQHDSVKPIKVKKHLRLSKSIFKTGLDFIRNTIFNPTSLFNLAALFHFLDFNHFGSSTFSVEAKQVGGSPPVSTRMLEKT
;
A
#
# COMPACT_ATOMS: atom_id res chain seq x y z
N MET A 1 23.19 -7.08 -1.03
CA MET A 1 21.71 -6.96 -1.00
C MET A 1 21.22 -5.55 -0.68
N GLY A 2 21.69 -4.86 0.37
CA GLY A 2 21.23 -3.49 0.66
C GLY A 2 21.72 -2.47 -0.37
N GLU A 3 23.00 -2.13 -0.33
CA GLU A 3 23.59 -1.08 -1.17
C GLU A 3 23.30 -1.19 -2.67
N GLU A 4 23.58 -2.35 -3.28
CA GLU A 4 23.33 -2.60 -4.71
C GLU A 4 21.87 -2.35 -5.11
N TRP A 5 20.92 -2.76 -4.26
CA TRP A 5 19.49 -2.61 -4.55
C TRP A 5 19.05 -1.15 -4.45
N PHE A 6 19.48 -0.43 -3.41
CA PHE A 6 19.20 1.00 -3.26
C PHE A 6 19.83 1.80 -4.40
N ASN A 7 21.05 1.45 -4.83
CA ASN A 7 21.72 2.05 -5.97
C ASN A 7 20.98 1.78 -7.28
N TYR A 8 20.57 0.53 -7.54
CA TYR A 8 19.78 0.18 -8.71
C TYR A 8 18.51 1.03 -8.80
N LEU A 9 17.72 1.07 -7.72
CA LEU A 9 16.47 1.85 -7.71
C LEU A 9 16.71 3.34 -7.96
N LYS A 10 17.77 3.92 -7.40
CA LYS A 10 18.13 5.32 -7.65
C LYS A 10 18.59 5.56 -9.09
N ASN A 11 19.43 4.69 -9.63
CA ASN A 11 19.97 4.83 -10.98
C ASN A 11 18.86 4.73 -12.03
N GLU A 12 17.88 3.86 -11.80
CA GLU A 12 16.69 3.74 -12.65
C GLU A 12 15.63 4.83 -12.39
N GLY A 13 15.88 5.77 -11.48
CA GLY A 13 14.92 6.83 -11.14
C GLY A 13 13.64 6.33 -10.46
N ILE A 14 13.66 5.13 -9.88
CA ILE A 14 12.50 4.49 -9.24
C ILE A 14 12.36 5.03 -7.81
N ASN A 15 11.22 5.66 -7.54
CA ASN A 15 10.89 6.11 -6.20
C ASN A 15 10.59 4.94 -5.26
N PHE A 16 11.16 4.98 -4.06
CA PHE A 16 10.99 3.91 -3.08
C PHE A 16 10.78 4.42 -1.66
N ILE A 17 10.09 3.61 -0.87
CA ILE A 17 9.97 3.69 0.58
C ILE A 17 10.20 2.28 1.13
N ILE A 18 11.33 2.07 1.82
CA ILE A 18 11.76 0.75 2.28
C ILE A 18 11.97 0.80 3.80
N ARG A 19 11.41 -0.17 4.54
CA ARG A 19 11.70 -0.31 5.97
C ARG A 19 13.14 -0.76 6.17
N ILE A 20 13.85 -0.03 7.02
CA ILE A 20 15.22 -0.36 7.43
C ILE A 20 15.24 -0.87 8.86
N LYS A 21 16.24 -1.69 9.17
CA LYS A 21 16.41 -2.23 10.53
C LYS A 21 16.86 -1.13 11.49
N LYS A 22 16.41 -1.19 12.75
CA LYS A 22 16.78 -0.24 13.81
C LYS A 22 18.29 -0.11 14.05
N ASN A 23 19.02 -1.20 13.81
CA ASN A 23 20.48 -1.27 13.94
C ASN A 23 21.23 -1.01 12.62
N ALA A 24 20.53 -0.64 11.54
CA ALA A 24 21.17 -0.16 10.32
C ALA A 24 22.06 1.04 10.67
N LYS A 25 23.22 1.12 10.03
CA LYS A 25 24.25 2.10 10.36
C LYS A 25 24.15 3.33 9.48
N THR A 26 24.37 4.50 10.07
CA THR A 26 24.50 5.81 9.43
C THR A 26 25.56 6.63 10.17
N THR A 27 26.02 7.73 9.56
CA THR A 27 26.89 8.69 10.23
C THR A 27 26.08 9.70 11.05
N ASN A 28 26.62 10.08 12.22
CA ASN A 28 26.15 11.24 12.99
C ASN A 28 26.83 12.54 12.51
N SER A 29 26.49 13.68 13.10
CA SER A 29 27.09 14.98 12.77
C SER A 29 28.60 15.06 13.02
N GLN A 30 29.15 14.14 13.81
CA GLN A 30 30.59 14.03 14.10
C GLN A 30 31.30 13.02 13.16
N GLY A 31 30.59 12.49 12.16
CA GLY A 31 31.13 11.49 11.22
C GLY A 31 31.25 10.07 11.78
N GLN A 32 30.83 9.83 13.02
CA GLN A 32 30.88 8.51 13.64
C GLN A 32 29.71 7.64 13.20
N GLU A 33 29.99 6.35 13.01
CA GLU A 33 29.00 5.37 12.60
C GLU A 33 28.11 4.93 13.79
N VAL A 34 26.84 5.29 13.73
CA VAL A 34 25.86 5.03 14.79
C VAL A 34 24.66 4.25 14.25
N PRO A 35 23.99 3.44 15.09
CA PRO A 35 22.69 2.86 14.75
C PRO A 35 21.66 3.95 14.44
N VAL A 36 20.87 3.74 13.39
CA VAL A 36 19.87 4.70 12.92
C VAL A 36 18.76 4.95 13.95
N GLN A 37 18.46 3.98 14.81
CA GLN A 37 17.50 4.17 15.91
C GLN A 37 17.89 5.29 16.88
N ASN A 38 19.19 5.62 16.99
CA ASN A 38 19.66 6.61 17.96
C ASN A 38 19.08 8.01 17.69
N PHE A 39 18.75 8.31 16.43
CA PHE A 39 18.11 9.57 16.02
C PHE A 39 16.65 9.68 16.48
N PHE A 40 16.06 8.58 16.92
CA PHE A 40 14.61 8.42 17.09
C PHE A 40 14.22 7.93 18.50
N LEU A 41 15.19 7.83 19.42
CA LEU A 41 14.96 7.32 20.78
C LEU A 41 13.93 8.14 21.58
N HIS A 42 13.81 9.43 21.29
CA HIS A 42 12.95 10.38 21.99
C HIS A 42 11.48 10.37 21.52
N LEU A 43 11.16 9.64 20.44
CA LEU A 43 9.80 9.55 19.91
C LEU A 43 8.84 8.89 20.90
N LYS A 44 7.71 9.53 21.19
CA LYS A 44 6.60 9.00 21.99
C LYS A 44 5.71 8.10 21.15
N LEU A 45 4.82 7.33 21.78
CA LEU A 45 3.87 6.45 21.09
C LEU A 45 3.02 7.20 20.06
N ALA A 46 2.84 6.60 18.89
CA ALA A 46 2.13 7.17 17.73
C ALA A 46 2.73 8.48 17.17
N GLU A 47 3.89 8.90 17.68
CA GLU A 47 4.61 10.07 17.17
C GLU A 47 5.48 9.67 15.97
N GLN A 48 5.61 10.59 15.01
CA GLN A 48 6.49 10.44 13.87
C GLN A 48 7.52 11.57 13.80
N LEU A 49 8.71 11.24 13.33
CA LEU A 49 9.78 12.20 13.04
C LEU A 49 10.33 11.97 11.65
N ILE A 50 10.54 13.05 10.93
CA ILE A 50 11.18 13.06 9.61
C ILE A 50 12.48 13.83 9.76
N LEU A 51 13.58 13.20 9.37
CA LEU A 51 14.85 13.91 9.32
C LEU A 51 14.87 14.83 8.11
N GLU A 52 15.26 16.09 8.32
CA GLU A 52 15.32 17.07 7.23
C GLU A 52 16.42 16.78 6.22
N ASP A 53 17.54 16.25 6.71
CA ASP A 53 18.71 15.92 5.91
C ASP A 53 18.69 14.47 5.45
N SER A 54 19.21 14.23 4.25
CA SER A 54 19.51 12.88 3.81
C SER A 54 20.59 12.26 4.69
N ARG A 55 20.46 10.96 4.97
CA ARG A 55 21.43 10.15 5.69
C ARG A 55 22.01 9.07 4.79
N LEU A 56 23.25 8.70 5.03
CA LEU A 56 23.90 7.63 4.29
C LEU A 56 23.51 6.30 4.93
N ILE A 57 22.75 5.48 4.23
CA ILE A 57 22.40 4.12 4.63
C ILE A 57 23.01 3.17 3.59
N THR A 58 23.91 2.29 4.03
CA THR A 58 24.58 1.31 3.16
C THR A 58 25.13 1.96 1.88
N GLY A 59 25.90 3.05 2.01
CA GLY A 59 26.49 3.76 0.87
C GLY A 59 25.53 4.66 0.08
N VAL A 60 24.22 4.64 0.36
CA VAL A 60 23.22 5.39 -0.40
C VAL A 60 22.58 6.50 0.43
N LYS A 61 22.52 7.72 -0.12
CA LYS A 61 21.81 8.85 0.51
C LYS A 61 20.30 8.63 0.46
N VAL A 62 19.64 8.56 1.61
CA VAL A 62 18.18 8.38 1.72
C VAL A 62 17.60 9.36 2.74
N TYR A 63 16.32 9.66 2.62
CA TYR A 63 15.59 10.43 3.63
C TYR A 63 14.97 9.46 4.62
N LEU A 64 15.06 9.80 5.92
CA LEU A 64 14.60 8.90 6.98
C LEU A 64 13.35 9.44 7.67
N THR A 65 12.37 8.57 7.80
CA THR A 65 11.17 8.81 8.60
C THR A 65 11.05 7.69 9.63
N ALA A 66 10.73 8.03 10.87
CA ALA A 66 10.42 7.04 11.89
C ALA A 66 9.04 7.30 12.50
N LEU A 67 8.34 6.22 12.85
CA LEU A 67 7.09 6.21 13.61
C LEU A 67 7.27 5.27 14.80
N ARG A 68 6.90 5.71 16.00
CA ARG A 68 6.75 4.81 17.15
C ARG A 68 5.37 4.16 17.10
N LEU A 69 5.34 2.84 16.96
CA LEU A 69 4.12 2.05 16.91
C LEU A 69 3.48 1.92 18.30
N ASN A 70 2.22 1.50 18.34
CA ASN A 70 1.45 1.35 19.58
C ASN A 70 1.97 0.24 20.50
N ASP A 71 2.74 -0.71 19.96
CA ASP A 71 3.46 -1.75 20.72
C ASP A 71 4.83 -1.27 21.23
N GLY A 72 5.20 -0.01 20.97
CA GLY A 72 6.48 0.57 21.34
C GLY A 72 7.61 0.31 20.35
N GLU A 73 7.38 -0.49 19.29
CA GLU A 73 8.39 -0.70 18.26
C GLU A 73 8.62 0.56 17.41
N LEU A 74 9.83 0.66 16.86
CA LEU A 74 10.19 1.75 15.94
C LEU A 74 10.10 1.26 14.49
N LEU A 75 9.20 1.86 13.72
CA LEU A 75 9.14 1.70 12.27
C LEU A 75 10.03 2.78 11.64
N ILE A 76 11.12 2.38 10.99
CA ILE A 76 12.04 3.30 10.32
C ILE A 76 11.97 3.03 8.82
N LEU A 77 11.72 4.09 8.04
CA LEU A 77 11.55 4.08 6.60
C LEU A 77 12.67 4.89 5.95
N ALA A 78 13.26 4.33 4.90
CA ALA A 78 14.19 5.00 4.01
C ALA A 78 13.49 5.32 2.69
N SER A 79 13.48 6.59 2.32
CA SER A 79 12.84 7.11 1.11
C SER A 79 13.86 7.68 0.13
N SER A 80 13.61 7.53 -1.17
CA SER A 80 14.47 8.08 -2.24
C SER A 80 14.40 9.61 -2.32
N GLN A 81 13.27 10.19 -1.94
CA GLN A 81 12.95 11.62 -2.04
C GLN A 81 12.54 12.20 -0.69
N LYS A 82 12.72 13.52 -0.54
CA LYS A 82 12.25 14.28 0.63
C LYS A 82 10.75 14.47 0.52
N ASN A 83 10.01 13.44 0.91
CA ASN A 83 8.55 13.46 0.92
C ASN A 83 8.16 13.71 2.38
N GLY A 84 7.42 14.79 2.66
CA GLY A 84 7.02 15.23 4.02
C GLY A 84 6.22 14.18 4.81
N HIS A 85 5.01 14.49 5.30
CA HIS A 85 4.23 13.58 6.16
C HIS A 85 3.73 12.26 5.49
N GLN A 86 4.14 11.98 4.26
CA GLN A 86 3.57 10.94 3.41
C GLN A 86 4.22 9.52 3.48
N PRO A 87 5.50 9.31 3.86
CA PRO A 87 6.13 7.99 3.78
C PRO A 87 5.43 6.92 4.62
N VAL A 88 4.97 7.27 5.82
CA VAL A 88 4.27 6.35 6.72
C VAL A 88 2.93 5.93 6.13
N GLU A 89 2.19 6.86 5.52
CA GLU A 89 0.88 6.59 4.93
C GLU A 89 1.00 5.66 3.72
N TYR A 90 1.90 5.95 2.77
CA TYR A 90 2.17 5.06 1.65
C TYR A 90 2.68 3.69 2.11
N TYR A 91 3.52 3.65 3.13
CA TYR A 91 4.02 2.37 3.64
C TYR A 91 2.92 1.49 4.28
N LYS A 92 1.80 2.08 4.73
CA LYS A 92 0.64 1.29 5.20
C LYS A 92 0.04 0.45 4.07
N GLU A 93 0.09 0.92 2.83
CA GLU A 93 -0.45 0.20 1.67
C GLU A 93 0.27 -1.13 1.39
N ARG A 94 1.52 -1.28 1.86
CA ARG A 94 2.26 -2.55 1.80
C ARG A 94 1.47 -3.74 2.36
N TRP A 95 0.62 -3.51 3.36
CA TRP A 95 -0.27 -4.54 3.94
C TRP A 95 -1.28 -5.14 2.94
N GLN A 96 -1.58 -4.43 1.85
CA GLN A 96 -2.45 -4.94 0.80
C GLN A 96 -1.87 -6.20 0.14
N ILE A 97 -0.55 -6.29 -0.01
CA ILE A 97 0.13 -7.47 -0.58
C ILE A 97 -0.01 -8.67 0.36
N GLU A 98 0.14 -8.49 1.67
CA GLU A 98 -0.10 -9.56 2.66
C GLU A 98 -1.56 -10.02 2.61
N THR A 99 -2.48 -9.07 2.42
CA THR A 99 -3.91 -9.37 2.26
C THR A 99 -4.15 -10.22 1.01
N LEU A 100 -3.59 -9.82 -0.14
CA LEU A 100 -3.63 -10.56 -1.39
C LEU A 100 -3.10 -11.98 -1.21
N PHE A 101 -1.88 -12.15 -0.69
CA PHE A 101 -1.30 -13.49 -0.50
C PHE A 101 -2.16 -14.37 0.40
N SER A 102 -2.72 -13.80 1.45
CA SER A 102 -3.57 -14.57 2.34
C SER A 102 -4.93 -14.91 1.72
N CYS A 103 -5.48 -14.08 0.82
CA CYS A 103 -6.64 -14.42 -0.01
C CYS A 103 -6.34 -15.51 -1.05
N LEU A 104 -5.13 -15.52 -1.63
CA LEU A 104 -4.69 -16.59 -2.53
C LEU A 104 -4.52 -17.94 -1.81
N LYS A 105 -4.15 -17.90 -0.54
CA LYS A 105 -3.99 -19.07 0.33
C LYS A 105 -5.32 -19.39 1.05
N SER A 106 -5.26 -19.60 2.36
CA SER A 106 -6.33 -20.13 3.19
C SER A 106 -7.59 -19.27 3.34
N ARG A 107 -7.58 -17.97 2.99
CA ARG A 107 -8.76 -17.10 3.13
C ARG A 107 -9.62 -17.01 1.87
N GLY A 108 -9.25 -17.67 0.78
CA GLY A 108 -9.96 -17.60 -0.50
C GLY A 108 -9.77 -18.84 -1.35
N PHE A 109 -8.71 -18.87 -2.15
CA PHE A 109 -8.53 -19.91 -3.18
C PHE A 109 -7.87 -21.20 -2.70
N ASN A 110 -7.37 -21.24 -1.47
CA ASN A 110 -6.76 -22.41 -0.85
C ASN A 110 -5.65 -23.05 -1.70
N LEU A 111 -4.81 -22.23 -2.34
CA LEU A 111 -3.77 -22.75 -3.24
C LEU A 111 -2.78 -23.72 -2.57
N GLU A 112 -2.56 -23.58 -1.26
CA GLU A 112 -1.67 -24.47 -0.51
C GLU A 112 -2.21 -25.91 -0.42
N ASP A 113 -3.54 -26.09 -0.44
CA ASP A 113 -4.21 -27.40 -0.41
C ASP A 113 -4.10 -28.16 -1.74
N THR A 114 -3.67 -27.48 -2.82
CA THR A 114 -3.48 -28.12 -4.13
C THR A 114 -2.23 -29.00 -4.17
N HIS A 115 -1.30 -28.84 -3.22
CA HIS A 115 0.00 -29.51 -3.15
C HIS A 115 0.84 -29.43 -4.45
N VAL A 116 0.54 -28.49 -5.34
CA VAL A 116 1.29 -28.29 -6.58
C VAL A 116 2.63 -27.62 -6.25
N THR A 117 3.73 -28.35 -6.45
CA THR A 117 5.10 -27.87 -6.16
C THR A 117 5.90 -27.50 -7.41
N ASP A 118 5.51 -27.98 -8.59
CA ASP A 118 6.21 -27.68 -9.84
C ASP A 118 6.01 -26.21 -10.25
N PRO A 119 7.09 -25.41 -10.42
CA PRO A 119 6.99 -23.99 -10.72
C PRO A 119 6.22 -23.66 -12.01
N LYS A 120 6.33 -24.51 -13.06
CA LYS A 120 5.61 -24.29 -14.32
C LYS A 120 4.11 -24.50 -14.13
N ARG A 121 3.71 -25.52 -13.36
CA ARG A 121 2.32 -25.78 -12.99
C ARG A 121 1.76 -24.70 -12.08
N ILE A 122 2.52 -24.21 -11.10
CA ILE A 122 2.13 -23.07 -10.26
C ILE A 122 1.86 -21.83 -11.13
N LYS A 123 2.76 -21.50 -12.07
CA LYS A 123 2.58 -20.36 -12.97
C LYS A 123 1.26 -20.44 -13.75
N ARG A 124 0.92 -21.62 -14.28
CA ARG A 124 -0.33 -21.84 -15.03
C ARG A 124 -1.55 -21.80 -14.09
N LEU A 125 -1.43 -22.41 -12.92
CA LEU A 125 -2.48 -22.44 -11.91
C LEU A 125 -2.86 -21.03 -11.48
N LEU A 126 -1.89 -20.14 -11.27
CA LEU A 126 -2.10 -18.78 -10.79
C LEU A 126 -2.89 -17.87 -11.73
N ILE A 127 -2.98 -18.19 -13.03
CA ILE A 127 -3.71 -17.36 -14.01
C ILE A 127 -5.17 -17.20 -13.59
N ILE A 128 -5.85 -18.31 -13.27
CA ILE A 128 -7.28 -18.30 -12.94
C ILE A 128 -7.53 -17.57 -11.61
N PRO A 129 -6.86 -17.90 -10.47
CA PRO A 129 -7.01 -17.19 -9.20
C PRO A 129 -6.75 -15.70 -9.30
N VAL A 130 -5.78 -15.24 -10.10
CA VAL A 130 -5.51 -13.80 -10.24
C VAL A 130 -6.67 -13.09 -10.95
N ILE A 131 -7.19 -13.66 -12.04
CA ILE A 131 -8.37 -13.11 -12.73
C ILE A 131 -9.59 -13.14 -11.81
N THR A 132 -9.83 -14.26 -11.14
CA THR A 132 -10.93 -14.39 -10.18
C THR A 132 -10.77 -13.45 -9.00
N PHE A 133 -9.54 -13.15 -8.58
CA PHE A 133 -9.27 -12.18 -7.52
C PHE A 133 -9.71 -10.77 -7.92
N CYS A 134 -9.28 -10.29 -9.09
CA CYS A 134 -9.66 -8.98 -9.60
C CYS A 134 -11.18 -8.89 -9.77
N TRP A 135 -11.80 -9.93 -10.30
CA TRP A 135 -13.25 -10.01 -10.47
C TRP A 135 -14.01 -9.98 -9.14
N ALA A 136 -13.59 -10.79 -8.17
CA ALA A 136 -14.15 -10.81 -6.82
C ALA A 136 -13.95 -9.47 -6.10
N HIS A 137 -12.83 -8.78 -6.32
CA HIS A 137 -12.62 -7.45 -5.76
C HIS A 137 -13.63 -6.45 -6.32
N ARG A 138 -13.77 -6.39 -7.65
CA ARG A 138 -14.68 -5.47 -8.34
C ARG A 138 -16.15 -5.68 -7.95
N ILE A 139 -16.59 -6.94 -7.89
CA ILE A 139 -17.93 -7.29 -7.42
C ILE A 139 -18.10 -6.93 -5.95
N GLY A 140 -17.07 -7.13 -5.13
CA GLY A 140 -17.07 -6.76 -3.72
C GLY A 140 -17.24 -5.27 -3.50
N GLU A 141 -16.57 -4.43 -4.30
CA GLU A 141 -16.70 -2.96 -4.28
C GLU A 141 -18.13 -2.56 -4.64
N TRP A 142 -18.65 -3.08 -5.75
CA TRP A 142 -20.04 -2.83 -6.14
C TRP A 142 -21.05 -3.25 -5.06
N GLN A 143 -20.86 -4.43 -4.46
CA GLN A 143 -21.70 -4.90 -3.35
C GLN A 143 -21.63 -3.94 -2.16
N HIS A 144 -20.44 -3.42 -1.85
CA HIS A 144 -20.24 -2.48 -0.76
C HIS A 144 -20.90 -1.12 -1.03
N ASP A 145 -20.68 -0.57 -2.23
CA ASP A 145 -21.04 0.81 -2.55
C ASP A 145 -22.49 0.96 -3.01
N SER A 146 -23.00 -0.02 -3.77
CA SER A 146 -24.27 0.11 -4.50
C SER A 146 -25.39 -0.82 -4.00
N VAL A 147 -25.08 -1.88 -3.26
CA VAL A 147 -26.08 -2.86 -2.81
C VAL A 147 -26.28 -2.81 -1.30
N LYS A 148 -25.23 -3.15 -0.55
CA LYS A 148 -25.26 -3.18 0.91
C LYS A 148 -23.86 -2.91 1.48
N PRO A 149 -23.67 -1.75 2.12
CA PRO A 149 -22.42 -1.45 2.82
C PRO A 149 -22.05 -2.52 3.84
N ILE A 150 -20.79 -2.93 3.77
CA ILE A 150 -20.20 -3.87 4.72
C ILE A 150 -20.01 -3.13 6.03
N LYS A 151 -20.59 -3.68 7.11
CA LYS A 151 -20.52 -3.07 8.45
C LYS A 151 -19.06 -2.86 8.89
N VAL A 152 -18.72 -1.64 9.29
CA VAL A 152 -17.46 -1.29 9.95
C VAL A 152 -17.57 -1.68 11.44
N LYS A 153 -16.55 -2.37 11.96
CA LYS A 153 -16.47 -2.77 13.38
C LYS A 153 -15.84 -1.65 14.23
N LYS A 154 -15.91 -1.78 15.56
CA LYS A 154 -15.35 -0.80 16.53
C LYS A 154 -13.87 -0.45 16.29
N HIS A 155 -13.09 -1.42 15.80
CA HIS A 155 -11.68 -1.24 15.46
C HIS A 155 -11.45 -0.71 14.02
N LEU A 156 -12.43 -0.01 13.44
CA LEU A 156 -12.39 0.62 12.11
C LEU A 156 -12.09 -0.31 10.91
N ARG A 157 -12.18 -1.63 11.08
CA ARG A 157 -12.06 -2.58 9.96
C ARG A 157 -13.43 -3.09 9.56
N LEU A 158 -13.59 -3.37 8.27
CA LEU A 158 -14.77 -4.02 7.74
C LEU A 158 -14.98 -5.38 8.41
N SER A 159 -16.25 -5.71 8.63
CA SER A 159 -16.66 -7.00 9.21
C SER A 159 -16.32 -8.19 8.32
N LYS A 160 -16.22 -7.95 7.01
CA LYS A 160 -15.80 -8.88 5.96
C LYS A 160 -14.95 -8.12 4.94
N SER A 161 -13.95 -8.75 4.35
CA SER A 161 -13.16 -8.07 3.30
C SER A 161 -14.00 -7.90 2.03
N ILE A 162 -13.70 -6.84 1.26
CA ILE A 162 -14.28 -6.58 -0.06
C ILE A 162 -14.18 -7.82 -0.95
N PHE A 163 -12.97 -8.37 -1.07
CA PHE A 163 -12.70 -9.62 -1.80
C PHE A 163 -13.63 -10.77 -1.36
N LYS A 164 -13.78 -11.03 -0.05
CA LYS A 164 -14.57 -12.18 0.42
C LYS A 164 -16.07 -11.98 0.14
N THR A 165 -16.55 -10.73 0.22
CA THR A 165 -17.92 -10.39 -0.14
C THR A 165 -18.18 -10.70 -1.62
N GLY A 166 -17.30 -10.25 -2.52
CA GLY A 166 -17.46 -10.54 -3.94
C GLY A 166 -17.24 -12.01 -4.30
N LEU A 167 -16.28 -12.70 -3.69
CA LEU A 167 -16.07 -14.13 -3.90
C LEU A 167 -17.30 -14.97 -3.50
N ASP A 168 -17.93 -14.63 -2.38
CA ASP A 168 -19.15 -15.31 -1.94
C ASP A 168 -20.33 -15.02 -2.88
N PHE A 169 -20.41 -13.80 -3.43
CA PHE A 169 -21.40 -13.47 -4.45
C PHE A 169 -21.19 -14.29 -5.73
N ILE A 170 -19.95 -14.36 -6.23
CA ILE A 170 -19.60 -15.18 -7.40
C ILE A 170 -19.96 -16.64 -7.15
N ARG A 171 -19.52 -17.20 -6.01
CA ARG A 171 -19.79 -18.58 -5.62
C ARG A 171 -21.29 -18.86 -5.56
N ASN A 172 -22.06 -18.02 -4.87
CA ASN A 172 -23.50 -18.20 -4.73
C ASN A 172 -24.21 -18.12 -6.09
N THR A 173 -23.78 -17.22 -6.97
CA THR A 173 -24.42 -17.05 -8.28
C THR A 173 -24.12 -18.22 -9.23
N ILE A 174 -22.90 -18.78 -9.18
CA ILE A 174 -22.52 -19.94 -10.00
C ILE A 174 -23.23 -21.22 -9.50
N PHE A 175 -23.23 -21.46 -8.20
CA PHE A 175 -23.74 -22.73 -7.65
C PHE A 175 -25.25 -22.71 -7.34
N ASN A 176 -25.85 -21.54 -7.19
CA ASN A 176 -27.28 -21.37 -6.94
C ASN A 176 -27.83 -20.22 -7.80
N PRO A 177 -27.99 -20.42 -9.12
CA PRO A 177 -28.47 -19.39 -10.04
C PRO A 177 -29.97 -19.13 -9.81
N THR A 178 -30.30 -18.32 -8.80
CA THR A 178 -31.68 -17.99 -8.44
C THR A 178 -32.20 -16.75 -9.14
N SER A 179 -31.33 -15.97 -9.78
CA SER A 179 -31.69 -14.67 -10.39
C SER A 179 -30.86 -14.36 -11.63
N LEU A 180 -31.55 -14.09 -12.75
CA LEU A 180 -30.95 -13.59 -13.99
C LEU A 180 -30.25 -12.23 -13.79
N PHE A 181 -30.73 -11.41 -12.86
CA PHE A 181 -30.09 -10.16 -12.50
C PHE A 181 -28.70 -10.37 -11.87
N ASN A 182 -28.56 -11.38 -10.99
CA ASN A 182 -27.26 -11.72 -10.40
C ASN A 182 -26.28 -12.24 -11.45
N LEU A 183 -26.79 -13.02 -12.42
CA LEU A 183 -26.01 -13.47 -13.59
C LEU A 183 -25.57 -12.29 -14.47
N ALA A 184 -26.44 -11.33 -14.76
CA ALA A 184 -26.07 -10.14 -15.52
C ALA A 184 -25.01 -9.29 -14.77
N ALA A 185 -25.14 -9.16 -13.45
CA ALA A 185 -24.17 -8.45 -12.61
C ALA A 185 -22.78 -9.10 -12.63
N LEU A 186 -22.70 -10.43 -12.78
CA LEU A 186 -21.42 -11.13 -12.93
C LEU A 186 -20.65 -10.67 -14.18
N PHE A 187 -21.35 -10.55 -15.31
CA PHE A 187 -20.75 -10.24 -16.61
C PHE A 187 -20.56 -8.74 -16.86
N HIS A 188 -21.35 -7.87 -16.23
CA HIS A 188 -21.18 -6.41 -16.31
C HIS A 188 -19.76 -5.95 -15.94
N PHE A 189 -19.11 -6.64 -14.99
CA PHE A 189 -17.73 -6.33 -14.58
C PHE A 189 -16.65 -7.10 -15.36
N LEU A 190 -17.06 -8.00 -16.25
CA LEU A 190 -16.19 -8.74 -17.17
C LEU A 190 -16.23 -8.18 -18.60
N ASP A 191 -17.01 -7.14 -18.86
CA ASP A 191 -16.96 -6.42 -20.14
C ASP A 191 -15.58 -5.76 -20.29
N PHE A 192 -14.68 -6.46 -21.00
CA PHE A 192 -13.32 -6.02 -21.31
C PHE A 192 -13.27 -4.83 -22.28
N ASN A 193 -14.43 -4.27 -22.67
CA ASN A 193 -14.57 -3.18 -23.63
C ASN A 193 -13.97 -1.84 -23.15
N HIS A 194 -13.44 -1.76 -21.92
CA HIS A 194 -12.83 -0.54 -21.37
C HIS A 194 -11.29 -0.53 -21.34
N PHE A 195 -10.61 -1.54 -21.92
CA PHE A 195 -9.14 -1.50 -22.07
C PHE A 195 -8.64 -0.64 -23.24
N GLY A 196 -9.55 0.02 -23.96
CA GLY A 196 -9.26 0.76 -25.18
C GLY A 196 -9.40 2.28 -25.09
N SER A 197 -9.11 2.95 -23.97
CA SER A 197 -8.89 4.42 -23.96
C SER A 197 -8.50 4.94 -22.57
N SER A 198 -7.28 4.65 -22.14
CA SER A 198 -6.56 5.55 -21.24
C SER A 198 -5.07 5.34 -21.42
N THR A 199 -4.54 6.05 -22.42
CA THR A 199 -3.16 6.51 -22.41
C THR A 199 -2.82 6.99 -20.99
N PHE A 200 -1.80 6.38 -20.39
CA PHE A 200 -1.12 6.92 -19.24
C PHE A 200 -0.52 8.28 -19.64
N SER A 201 -1.32 9.34 -19.52
CA SER A 201 -0.83 10.71 -19.55
C SER A 201 -0.30 11.02 -18.16
N VAL A 202 1.03 10.89 -18.02
CA VAL A 202 1.80 11.59 -17.00
C VAL A 202 1.68 13.07 -17.31
N GLU A 203 0.68 13.73 -16.76
CA GLU A 203 0.56 15.18 -16.85
C GLU A 203 1.39 15.80 -15.72
N ALA A 204 2.56 16.31 -16.11
CA ALA A 204 3.39 17.16 -15.27
C ALA A 204 2.62 18.43 -14.89
N LYS A 205 2.47 18.70 -13.59
CA LYS A 205 1.99 19.98 -13.09
C LYS A 205 3.06 20.63 -12.20
N GLN A 206 3.93 21.40 -12.84
CA GLN A 206 4.64 22.57 -12.33
C GLN A 206 4.12 23.74 -13.20
N VAL A 207 3.81 24.97 -12.77
CA VAL A 207 4.12 25.83 -11.62
C VAL A 207 3.08 26.97 -11.63
N GLY A 208 2.80 27.59 -10.48
CA GLY A 208 2.49 29.03 -10.44
C GLY A 208 1.15 29.40 -9.82
N GLY A 209 1.19 30.07 -8.65
CA GLY A 209 0.04 30.73 -8.06
C GLY A 209 0.17 30.92 -6.55
N SER A 210 0.88 31.97 -6.14
CA SER A 210 0.99 32.43 -4.75
C SER A 210 -0.39 32.62 -4.09
N PRO A 211 -0.59 32.26 -2.80
CA PRO A 211 -1.78 32.67 -2.07
C PRO A 211 -1.65 34.14 -1.61
N PRO A 212 -2.74 34.92 -1.54
CA PRO A 212 -2.69 36.33 -1.21
C PRO A 212 -2.46 36.55 0.29
N VAL A 213 -1.65 37.58 0.56
CA VAL A 213 -1.43 38.20 1.86
C VAL A 213 -2.76 38.82 2.34
N SER A 214 -3.22 38.45 3.54
CA SER A 214 -4.27 39.18 4.26
C SER A 214 -3.66 39.81 5.51
N THR A 215 -3.41 41.12 5.41
CA THR A 215 -3.07 41.99 6.55
C THR A 215 -4.01 43.20 6.53
N ARG A 216 -4.92 43.29 7.49
CA ARG A 216 -5.51 44.53 8.02
C ARG A 216 -5.93 44.22 9.46
N MET A 217 -5.08 44.58 10.41
CA MET A 217 -5.09 45.82 11.20
C MET A 217 -6.26 45.92 12.19
N LEU A 218 -5.87 45.80 13.46
CA LEU A 218 -6.29 46.60 14.62
C LEU A 218 -7.23 47.78 14.33
N GLU A 219 -8.35 47.84 15.05
CA GLU A 219 -8.71 49.00 15.86
C GLU A 219 -9.75 48.64 16.94
N LYS A 220 -9.42 48.99 18.19
CA LYS A 220 -10.25 49.56 19.29
C LYS A 220 -11.62 48.90 19.53
N THR A 221 -11.91 48.35 20.71
CA THR A 221 -12.01 49.04 22.01
C THR A 221 -12.06 48.00 23.12
#